data_AF-A0A7C7KTX0-F1
#
_entry.id   AF-A0A7C7KTX0-F1
#
_cell.length_a   1.000
_cell.length_b   1.000
_cell.length_c   1.000
_cell.angle_alpha   90.00
_cell.angle_beta   90.00
_cell.angle_gamma   90.00
#
_symmetry.space_group_name_H-M   'P 1'
#
loop_
_entity.id
_entity.type
_entity.pdbx_description
1 polymer ?
#
loop_
_entity_poly.entity_id
_entity_poly.type
_entity_poly.pdbx_seq_one_letter_code
_entity_poly.pdbx_strand_id
1 'polypeptide(L)'
;SLRRKTQLLKIRPDLELVDIRGNVGTRIEKLRRLNLDALLLAYAGLMRLGLQDVVTEVIDTGIIIPAAGQGALAVETLRDDEEIIQLVKVVEDRDTRIAVEAERLLMAKIGGGCDIPAAAYARVVDNRITVEGMVADNPPNGEVFKEKAEGHVNDAAKIVEILAERLVSKKVKAAGV
;
A
#
# COMPACT_ATOMS: atom_id res chain seq x y z
N SER A 1 6.61 -9.16 -4.22
CA SER A 1 6.35 -7.80 -3.69
C SER A 1 7.16 -7.64 -2.42
N LEU A 2 8.20 -6.81 -2.43
CA LEU A 2 9.10 -6.63 -1.28
C LEU A 2 8.33 -6.11 -0.05
N ARG A 3 7.44 -5.13 -0.23
CA ARG A 3 6.52 -4.64 0.81
C ARG A 3 5.80 -5.75 1.58
N ARG A 4 5.25 -6.75 0.87
CA ARG A 4 4.54 -7.88 1.50
C ARG A 4 5.51 -8.81 2.21
N LYS A 5 6.61 -9.17 1.55
CA LYS A 5 7.63 -10.08 2.09
C LYS A 5 8.19 -9.55 3.41
N THR A 6 8.64 -8.29 3.43
CA THR A 6 9.27 -7.68 4.60
C THR A 6 8.32 -7.60 5.80
N GLN A 7 7.06 -7.20 5.57
CA GLN A 7 6.07 -7.15 6.65
C GLN A 7 5.69 -8.55 7.16
N LEU A 8 5.57 -9.54 6.27
CA LEU A 8 5.31 -10.93 6.67
C LEU A 8 6.44 -11.52 7.49
N LEU A 9 7.70 -11.41 7.03
CA LEU A 9 8.85 -11.97 7.74
C LEU A 9 9.08 -11.31 9.11
N LYS A 10 8.70 -10.05 9.28
CA LYS A 10 8.75 -9.39 10.60
C LYS A 10 7.80 -10.03 11.61
N ILE A 11 6.67 -10.59 11.15
CA ILE A 11 5.63 -11.20 12.00
C ILE A 11 5.85 -12.71 12.13
N ARG A 12 6.23 -13.35 11.02
CA ARG A 12 6.45 -14.80 10.89
C ARG A 12 7.78 -15.07 10.19
N PRO A 13 8.90 -14.94 10.91
CA PRO A 13 10.24 -15.13 10.35
C PRO A 13 10.52 -16.58 9.92
N ASP A 14 9.66 -17.52 10.34
CA ASP A 14 9.72 -18.94 10.01
C ASP A 14 9.18 -19.27 8.60
N LEU A 15 8.53 -18.33 7.90
CA LEU A 15 7.95 -18.57 6.58
C LEU A 15 9.02 -18.60 5.48
N GLU A 16 8.91 -19.60 4.60
CA GLU A 16 9.62 -19.61 3.33
C GLU A 16 8.82 -18.85 2.25
N LEU A 17 9.40 -17.77 1.71
CA LEU A 17 8.72 -16.92 0.75
C LEU A 17 9.14 -17.20 -0.69
N VAL A 18 8.24 -17.82 -1.45
CA VAL A 18 8.45 -18.11 -2.88
C VAL A 18 7.95 -16.97 -3.75
N ASP A 19 8.76 -16.54 -4.72
CA ASP A 19 8.33 -15.55 -5.72
C ASP A 19 7.37 -16.13 -6.76
N ILE A 20 6.29 -15.40 -7.02
CA ILE A 20 5.27 -15.81 -7.96
C ILE A 20 4.85 -14.64 -8.87
N ARG A 21 4.78 -14.93 -10.17
CA ARG A 21 4.40 -13.96 -11.23
C ARG A 21 3.30 -14.52 -12.12
N GLY A 22 2.64 -13.65 -12.87
CA GLY A 22 1.48 -13.94 -13.72
C GLY A 22 0.23 -13.19 -13.29
N ASN A 23 -0.89 -13.41 -13.97
CA ASN A 23 -2.19 -12.87 -13.59
C ASN A 23 -2.79 -13.63 -12.40
N VAL A 24 -3.88 -13.13 -11.81
CA VAL A 24 -4.51 -13.71 -10.61
C VAL A 24 -4.83 -15.20 -10.80
N GLY A 25 -5.54 -15.57 -11.88
CA GLY A 25 -5.90 -16.97 -12.16
C GLY A 25 -4.68 -17.88 -12.24
N THR A 26 -3.66 -17.51 -13.02
CA THR A 26 -2.43 -18.30 -13.16
C THR A 26 -1.66 -18.43 -11.85
N ARG A 27 -1.72 -17.43 -10.95
CA ARG A 27 -1.10 -17.54 -9.62
C ARG A 27 -1.86 -18.52 -8.73
N ILE A 28 -3.19 -18.54 -8.79
CA ILE A 28 -4.02 -19.51 -8.07
C ILE A 28 -3.76 -20.93 -8.57
N GLU A 29 -3.64 -21.14 -9.88
CA GLU A 29 -3.25 -22.45 -10.44
C GLU A 29 -1.86 -22.89 -9.97
N LYS A 30 -0.90 -21.96 -9.94
CA LYS A 30 0.46 -22.20 -9.47
C LYS A 30 0.53 -22.57 -7.98
N LEU A 31 -0.40 -22.10 -7.14
CA LEU A 31 -0.49 -22.52 -5.74
C LEU A 31 -0.53 -24.05 -5.64
N ARG A 32 -1.44 -24.67 -6.41
CA ARG A 32 -1.59 -26.13 -6.46
C ARG A 32 -0.42 -26.80 -7.19
N ARG A 33 -0.06 -26.30 -8.38
CA ARG A 33 0.95 -26.93 -9.25
C ARG A 33 2.34 -26.95 -8.63
N LEU A 34 2.68 -25.91 -7.86
CA LEU A 34 3.98 -25.77 -7.20
C LEU A 34 3.96 -26.25 -5.74
N ASN A 35 2.87 -26.88 -5.29
CA ASN A 35 2.67 -27.33 -3.91
C ASN A 35 3.00 -26.24 -2.87
N LEU A 36 2.50 -25.02 -3.08
CA LEU A 36 2.64 -23.91 -2.14
C LEU A 36 1.51 -23.94 -1.12
N ASP A 37 1.82 -23.61 0.13
CA ASP A 37 0.83 -23.62 1.23
C ASP A 37 -0.17 -22.46 1.15
N ALA A 38 0.29 -21.27 0.73
CA ALA A 38 -0.53 -20.07 0.69
C ALA A 38 -0.08 -19.07 -0.39
N LEU A 39 -1.01 -18.21 -0.79
CA LEU A 39 -0.77 -17.13 -1.74
C LEU A 39 -1.36 -15.81 -1.23
N LEU A 40 -0.53 -14.78 -1.11
CA LEU A 40 -0.99 -13.45 -0.71
C LEU A 40 -1.34 -12.57 -1.92
N LEU A 41 -2.62 -12.23 -2.06
CA LEU A 41 -3.17 -11.38 -3.12
C LEU A 41 -3.82 -10.10 -2.57
N ALA A 42 -4.14 -9.15 -3.45
CA ALA A 42 -4.94 -7.99 -3.07
C ALA A 42 -6.43 -8.37 -3.08
N TYR A 43 -7.13 -8.14 -1.97
CA TYR A 43 -8.55 -8.49 -1.83
C TYR A 43 -9.43 -7.82 -2.90
N ALA A 44 -9.20 -6.52 -3.17
CA ALA A 44 -9.94 -5.79 -4.21
C ALA A 44 -9.85 -6.44 -5.61
N GLY A 45 -8.72 -7.05 -5.94
CA GLY A 45 -8.54 -7.76 -7.21
C GLY A 45 -9.36 -9.05 -7.27
N LEU A 46 -9.46 -9.78 -6.16
CA LEU A 46 -10.28 -10.99 -6.08
C LEU A 46 -11.77 -10.66 -6.11
N MET A 47 -12.20 -9.63 -5.37
CA MET A 47 -13.58 -9.16 -5.39
C MET A 47 -14.05 -8.77 -6.79
N ARG A 48 -13.26 -7.96 -7.50
CA ARG A 48 -13.60 -7.52 -8.88
C ARG A 48 -13.71 -8.67 -9.88
N LEU A 49 -13.02 -9.78 -9.61
CA LEU A 49 -13.05 -10.97 -10.45
C LEU A 49 -14.10 -12.00 -10.00
N GLY A 50 -14.87 -11.73 -8.95
CA GLY A 50 -15.82 -12.69 -8.38
C GLY A 50 -15.15 -13.92 -7.74
N LEU A 51 -13.88 -13.80 -7.33
CA LEU A 51 -13.08 -14.88 -6.76
C LEU A 51 -13.01 -14.77 -5.22
N GLN A 52 -14.11 -14.41 -4.56
CA GLN A 52 -14.13 -14.28 -3.10
C GLN A 52 -14.09 -15.64 -2.40
N ASP A 53 -14.61 -16.69 -3.03
CA ASP A 53 -14.69 -18.05 -2.46
C ASP A 53 -13.32 -18.70 -2.20
N VAL A 54 -12.26 -18.21 -2.86
CA VAL A 54 -10.89 -18.71 -2.62
C VAL A 54 -10.16 -17.95 -1.50
N VAL A 55 -10.78 -16.90 -0.95
CA VAL A 55 -10.19 -16.11 0.14
C VAL A 55 -10.33 -16.87 1.45
N THR A 56 -9.21 -17.26 2.04
CA THR A 56 -9.17 -17.91 3.35
C THR A 56 -9.14 -16.90 4.49
N GLU A 57 -8.47 -15.77 4.30
CA GLU A 57 -8.32 -14.72 5.32
C GLU A 57 -8.12 -13.35 4.65
N VAL A 58 -8.74 -12.32 5.22
CA VAL A 58 -8.48 -10.92 4.86
C VAL A 58 -7.60 -10.32 5.95
N ILE A 59 -6.34 -10.05 5.59
CA ILE A 59 -5.36 -9.48 6.53
C ILE A 59 -5.69 -8.01 6.79
N ASP A 60 -5.82 -7.65 8.07
CA ASP A 60 -6.07 -6.28 8.51
C ASP A 60 -4.93 -5.33 8.12
N THR A 61 -5.30 -4.08 7.82
CA THR A 61 -4.34 -3.05 7.36
C THR A 61 -3.33 -2.65 8.42
N GLY A 62 -3.65 -2.80 9.72
CA GLY A 62 -2.71 -2.59 10.82
C GLY A 62 -1.63 -3.68 10.91
N ILE A 63 -1.91 -4.89 10.39
CA ILE A 63 -0.94 -5.99 10.30
C ILE A 63 -0.01 -5.74 9.11
N ILE A 64 -0.56 -5.67 7.91
CA ILE A 64 0.19 -5.41 6.67
C ILE A 64 -0.34 -4.11 6.04
N ILE A 65 0.47 -3.05 6.13
CA ILE A 65 0.15 -1.77 5.50
C ILE A 65 0.10 -1.97 3.97
N PRO A 66 -1.01 -1.62 3.30
CA PRO A 66 -1.20 -1.73 1.85
C PRO A 66 -0.16 -0.98 1.00
N ALA A 67 -0.15 -1.29 -0.30
CA ALA A 67 0.52 -0.39 -1.24
C ALA A 67 -0.33 0.88 -1.40
N ALA A 68 0.31 2.02 -1.67
CA ALA A 68 -0.41 3.25 -1.99
C ALA A 68 -1.40 3.02 -3.14
N GLY A 69 -2.64 3.47 -2.96
CA GLY A 69 -3.75 3.33 -3.88
C GLY A 69 -4.30 1.90 -4.01
N GLN A 70 -3.88 0.94 -3.16
CA GLN A 70 -4.34 -0.44 -3.30
C GLN A 70 -5.86 -0.53 -3.09
N GLY A 71 -6.59 -0.79 -4.17
CA GLY A 71 -8.04 -0.90 -4.17
C GLY A 71 -8.74 0.31 -4.80
N ALA A 72 -8.07 1.45 -4.93
CA ALA A 72 -8.58 2.58 -5.71
C ALA A 72 -8.48 2.29 -7.22
N LEU A 73 -9.30 2.98 -8.01
CA LEU A 73 -9.13 3.09 -9.46
C LEU A 73 -8.80 4.54 -9.78
N ALA A 74 -7.89 4.75 -10.72
CA ALA A 74 -7.56 6.06 -11.24
C ALA A 74 -7.98 6.12 -12.71
N VAL A 75 -8.62 7.22 -13.10
CA VAL A 75 -8.88 7.56 -14.49
C VAL A 75 -7.87 8.62 -14.88
N GLU A 76 -7.09 8.35 -15.92
CA GLU A 76 -6.10 9.28 -16.47
C GLU A 76 -6.71 10.00 -17.67
N THR A 77 -6.53 11.31 -17.72
CA THR A 77 -7.06 12.18 -18.79
C THR A 77 -5.93 13.09 -19.26
N LEU A 78 -6.12 13.74 -20.41
CA LEU A 78 -5.28 14.88 -20.77
C LEU A 78 -5.52 16.01 -19.76
N ARG A 79 -4.45 16.75 -19.42
CA ARG A 79 -4.50 17.82 -18.42
C ARG A 79 -5.45 18.96 -18.80
N ASP A 80 -5.56 19.25 -20.10
CA ASP A 80 -6.28 20.42 -20.61
C ASP A 80 -7.62 20.05 -21.27
N ASP A 81 -8.07 18.80 -21.11
CA ASP A 81 -9.36 18.32 -21.64
C ASP A 81 -10.47 18.53 -20.59
N GLU A 82 -10.96 19.77 -20.50
CA GLU A 82 -11.96 20.17 -19.52
C GLU A 82 -13.27 19.37 -19.63
N GLU A 83 -13.68 19.02 -20.85
CA GLU A 83 -14.89 18.24 -21.09
C GLU A 83 -14.78 16.86 -20.42
N ILE A 84 -13.69 16.13 -20.71
CA ILE A 84 -13.45 14.83 -20.10
C ILE A 84 -13.27 14.94 -18.59
N ILE A 85 -12.57 15.98 -18.10
CA ILE A 85 -12.38 16.22 -16.65
C ILE A 85 -13.73 16.37 -15.94
N GLN A 86 -14.69 17.11 -16.51
CA GLN A 86 -16.01 17.26 -15.89
C GLN A 86 -16.81 15.96 -15.91
N LEU A 87 -16.69 15.14 -16.96
CA LEU A 87 -17.35 13.84 -17.03
C LEU A 87 -16.83 12.87 -15.97
N VAL A 88 -15.51 12.79 -15.77
CA VAL A 88 -14.93 11.83 -14.81
C VAL A 88 -15.10 12.26 -13.35
N LYS A 89 -15.27 13.56 -13.07
CA LYS A 89 -15.55 14.06 -11.71
C LYS A 89 -16.82 13.44 -11.10
N VAL A 90 -17.78 13.03 -11.92
CA VAL A 90 -19.04 12.44 -11.46
C VAL A 90 -18.83 11.10 -10.74
N VAL A 91 -17.76 10.37 -11.06
CA VAL A 91 -17.41 9.08 -10.43
C VAL A 91 -16.31 9.22 -9.37
N GLU A 92 -15.88 10.45 -9.06
CA GLU A 92 -14.87 10.70 -8.04
C GLU A 92 -15.47 10.58 -6.63
N ASP A 93 -14.82 9.80 -5.79
CA ASP A 93 -15.05 9.81 -4.35
C ASP A 93 -14.03 10.74 -3.68
N ARG A 94 -14.53 11.82 -3.05
CA ARG A 94 -13.70 12.86 -2.43
C ARG A 94 -12.74 12.29 -1.37
N ASP A 95 -13.25 11.41 -0.51
CA ASP A 95 -12.50 10.90 0.63
C ASP A 95 -11.40 9.93 0.18
N THR A 96 -11.68 9.11 -0.83
CA THR A 96 -10.69 8.27 -1.53
C THR A 96 -9.65 9.12 -2.25
N ARG A 97 -10.06 10.20 -2.94
CA ARG A 97 -9.12 11.14 -3.59
C ARG A 97 -8.11 11.68 -2.57
N ILE A 98 -8.59 12.23 -1.46
CA ILE A 98 -7.74 12.81 -0.40
C ILE A 98 -6.81 11.73 0.19
N ALA A 99 -7.33 10.54 0.49
CA ALA A 99 -6.53 9.44 1.04
C ALA A 99 -5.43 9.01 0.06
N VAL A 100 -5.78 8.73 -1.20
CA VAL A 100 -4.82 8.27 -2.22
C VAL A 100 -3.79 9.34 -2.55
N GLU A 101 -4.15 10.62 -2.56
CA GLU A 101 -3.19 11.71 -2.72
C GLU A 101 -2.19 11.77 -1.56
N ALA A 102 -2.66 11.64 -0.31
CA ALA A 102 -1.79 11.58 0.85
C ALA A 102 -0.84 10.37 0.79
N GLU A 103 -1.33 9.20 0.41
CA GLU A 103 -0.52 8.00 0.21
C GLU A 103 0.56 8.20 -0.87
N ARG A 104 0.18 8.76 -2.03
CA ARG A 104 1.11 9.02 -3.13
C ARG A 104 2.15 10.07 -2.77
N LEU A 105 1.75 11.12 -2.05
CA LEU A 105 2.68 12.13 -1.54
C LEU A 105 3.68 11.51 -0.56
N LEU A 106 3.22 10.65 0.35
CA LEU A 106 4.10 9.95 1.27
C LEU A 106 5.11 9.09 0.51
N MET A 107 4.63 8.31 -0.47
CA MET A 107 5.49 7.47 -1.31
C MET A 107 6.56 8.30 -2.05
N ALA A 108 6.18 9.44 -2.61
CA ALA A 108 7.12 10.34 -3.29
C ALA A 108 8.18 10.89 -2.33
N LYS A 109 7.79 11.27 -1.10
CA LYS A 109 8.68 11.86 -0.10
C LYS A 109 9.67 10.85 0.49
N ILE A 110 9.26 9.60 0.70
CA ILE A 110 10.14 8.53 1.22
C ILE A 110 10.98 7.85 0.14
N GLY A 111 10.93 8.36 -1.10
CA GLY A 111 11.64 7.80 -2.26
C GLY A 111 11.10 6.45 -2.70
N GLY A 112 9.89 6.07 -2.29
CA GLY A 112 9.39 4.73 -2.50
C GLY A 112 8.97 4.48 -3.95
N GLY A 113 9.40 3.32 -4.46
CA GLY A 113 9.10 2.80 -5.79
C GLY A 113 8.90 1.29 -5.77
N CYS A 114 8.77 0.66 -6.94
CA CYS A 114 8.49 -0.78 -7.05
C CYS A 114 9.55 -1.67 -6.37
N ASP A 115 10.79 -1.19 -6.27
CA ASP A 115 11.95 -1.94 -5.78
C ASP A 115 12.32 -1.62 -4.32
N ILE A 116 11.54 -0.77 -3.65
CA ILE A 116 11.76 -0.42 -2.24
C ILE A 116 10.63 -1.04 -1.39
N PRO A 117 10.95 -1.72 -0.27
CA PRO A 117 9.93 -2.17 0.67
C PRO A 117 9.34 -0.96 1.40
N ALA A 118 8.31 -0.38 0.80
CA ALA A 118 7.60 0.76 1.35
C ALA A 118 6.08 0.59 1.20
N ALA A 119 5.34 1.22 2.09
CA ALA A 119 3.89 1.17 2.16
C ALA A 119 3.33 2.51 2.59
N ALA A 120 2.13 2.83 2.11
CA ALA A 120 1.36 3.97 2.57
C ALA A 120 -0.11 3.59 2.51
N TYR A 121 -0.84 3.91 3.58
CA TYR A 121 -2.28 3.76 3.65
C TYR A 121 -2.89 4.93 4.40
N ALA A 122 -3.91 5.54 3.81
CA ALA A 122 -4.65 6.62 4.42
C ALA A 122 -6.13 6.31 4.45
N ARG A 123 -6.81 6.84 5.47
CA ARG A 123 -8.25 6.74 5.60
C ARG A 123 -8.81 8.09 6.05
N VAL A 124 -9.90 8.49 5.42
CA VAL A 124 -10.67 9.67 5.82
C VAL A 124 -11.97 9.21 6.47
N VAL A 125 -12.28 9.77 7.64
CA VAL A 125 -13.55 9.60 8.36
C VAL A 125 -13.86 10.94 9.04
N ASP A 126 -15.07 11.47 8.85
CA ASP A 126 -15.54 12.70 9.50
C ASP A 126 -14.56 13.89 9.39
N ASN A 127 -14.06 14.17 8.18
CA ASN A 127 -13.03 15.19 7.89
C ASN A 127 -11.71 15.04 8.66
N ARG A 128 -11.47 13.88 9.27
CA ARG A 128 -10.17 13.49 9.81
C ARG A 128 -9.50 12.51 8.87
N ILE A 129 -8.22 12.75 8.60
CA ILE A 129 -7.35 11.82 7.89
C ILE A 129 -6.42 11.14 8.88
N THR A 130 -6.28 9.84 8.72
CA THR A 130 -5.23 9.03 9.34
C THR A 130 -4.32 8.52 8.23
N VAL A 131 -3.02 8.71 8.37
CA VAL A 131 -2.01 8.23 7.42
C VAL A 131 -1.02 7.33 8.15
N GLU A 132 -0.83 6.13 7.62
CA GLU A 132 0.16 5.14 8.08
C GLU A 132 1.18 4.93 6.97
N GLY A 133 2.45 4.94 7.35
CA GLY A 133 3.56 4.73 6.42
C GLY A 133 4.53 3.67 6.94
N MET A 134 5.18 2.99 6.01
CA MET A 134 6.24 2.04 6.31
C MET A 134 7.39 2.18 5.34
N VAL A 135 8.61 2.14 5.87
CA VAL A 135 9.83 1.88 5.12
C VAL A 135 10.60 0.76 5.79
N ALA A 136 11.23 -0.08 5.00
CA ALA A 136 12.06 -1.15 5.52
C ALA A 136 13.27 -1.42 4.63
N ASP A 137 14.21 -2.18 5.17
CA ASP A 137 15.30 -2.74 4.38
C ASP A 137 14.84 -3.98 3.62
N ASN A 138 15.64 -4.39 2.64
CA ASN A 138 15.33 -5.55 1.84
C ASN A 138 15.37 -6.84 2.71
N PRO A 139 14.43 -7.77 2.50
CA PRO A 139 14.43 -9.05 3.20
C PRO A 139 15.66 -9.91 2.79
N PRO A 140 16.03 -10.94 3.57
CA PRO A 140 15.31 -11.49 4.73
C PRO A 140 15.60 -10.76 6.05
N ASN A 141 16.71 -10.03 6.10
CA ASN A 141 17.19 -9.34 7.30
C ASN A 141 17.04 -7.84 7.08
N GLY A 142 16.09 -7.21 7.77
CA GLY A 142 15.83 -5.79 7.60
C GLY A 142 14.92 -5.25 8.69
N GLU A 143 15.23 -4.05 9.16
CA GLU A 143 14.36 -3.36 10.11
C GLU A 143 13.10 -2.85 9.39
N VAL A 144 11.99 -2.84 10.11
CA VAL A 144 10.70 -2.36 9.61
C VAL A 144 10.29 -1.16 10.44
N PHE A 145 10.29 0.02 9.80
CA PHE A 145 9.90 1.26 10.43
C PHE A 145 8.49 1.60 10.01
N LYS A 146 7.57 1.63 10.97
CA LYS A 146 6.19 2.08 10.78
C LYS A 146 5.96 3.36 11.58
N GLU A 147 5.21 4.29 10.99
CA GLU A 147 4.78 5.51 11.63
C GLU A 147 3.33 5.81 11.26
N LYS A 148 2.67 6.60 12.11
CA LYS A 148 1.29 7.01 11.94
C LYS A 148 1.14 8.48 12.30
N ALA A 149 0.35 9.21 11.54
CA ALA A 149 -0.05 10.57 11.84
C ALA A 149 -1.52 10.78 11.50
N GLU A 150 -2.16 11.72 12.18
CA GLU A 150 -3.57 12.04 11.97
C GLU A 150 -3.83 13.53 12.16
N GLY A 151 -4.95 13.99 11.60
CA GLY A 151 -5.39 15.37 11.75
C GLY A 151 -6.56 15.69 10.83
N HIS A 152 -6.82 16.97 10.62
CA HIS A 152 -7.89 17.41 9.72
C HIS A 152 -7.47 17.21 8.26
N VAL A 153 -8.42 16.89 7.37
CA VAL A 153 -8.15 16.69 5.92
C VAL A 153 -7.49 17.89 5.24
N ASN A 154 -7.76 19.11 5.73
CA ASN A 154 -7.13 20.34 5.21
C ASN A 154 -5.62 20.42 5.48
N ASP A 155 -5.11 19.65 6.44
CA ASP A 155 -3.69 19.58 6.77
C ASP A 155 -3.03 18.29 6.23
N ALA A 156 -3.72 17.52 5.37
CA ALA A 156 -3.24 16.22 4.88
C ALA A 156 -1.81 16.28 4.33
N ALA A 157 -1.48 17.29 3.52
CA ALA A 157 -0.12 17.45 2.98
C ALA A 157 0.93 17.66 4.10
N LYS A 158 0.65 18.53 5.08
CA LYS A 158 1.57 18.78 6.22
C LYS A 158 1.73 17.53 7.08
N ILE A 159 0.64 16.82 7.34
CA ILE A 159 0.64 15.55 8.10
C ILE A 159 1.57 14.54 7.41
N VAL A 160 1.47 14.43 6.08
CA VAL A 160 2.32 13.55 5.28
C VAL A 160 3.79 13.98 5.32
N GLU A 161 4.09 15.28 5.26
CA GLU A 161 5.47 15.77 5.35
C GLU A 161 6.12 15.40 6.68
N ILE A 162 5.44 15.69 7.80
CA ILE A 162 5.91 15.32 9.13
C ILE A 162 6.09 13.80 9.25
N LEU A 163 5.15 13.03 8.69
CA LEU A 163 5.21 11.57 8.72
C LEU A 163 6.41 11.03 7.94
N ALA A 164 6.68 11.59 6.75
CA ALA A 164 7.81 11.21 5.92
C ALA A 164 9.15 11.52 6.61
N GLU A 165 9.29 12.71 7.21
CA GLU A 165 10.49 13.09 7.97
C GLU A 165 10.76 12.13 9.13
N ARG A 166 9.73 11.73 9.88
CA ARG A 166 9.86 10.76 10.98
C ARG A 166 10.33 9.40 10.47
N LEU A 167 9.75 8.90 9.37
CA LEU A 167 10.14 7.62 8.77
C LEU A 167 11.58 7.63 8.28
N VAL A 168 11.97 8.67 7.53
CA VAL A 168 13.33 8.80 7.00
C VAL A 168 14.34 8.96 8.14
N SER A 169 14.05 9.81 9.13
CA SER A 169 14.95 10.01 10.28
C SER A 169 15.15 8.72 11.08
N LYS A 170 14.09 7.93 11.31
CA LYS A 170 14.21 6.62 11.97
C LYS A 170 15.08 5.65 11.18
N LYS A 171 14.89 5.58 9.86
CA LYS A 171 15.68 4.71 8.99
C LYS A 171 17.16 5.11 8.99
N VAL A 172 17.47 6.41 8.86
CA VAL A 172 18.85 6.91 8.86
C VAL A 172 19.54 6.64 10.20
N LYS A 173 18.87 6.92 11.33
CA LYS A 173 19.42 6.65 12.66
C LYS A 173 19.73 5.16 12.87
N ALA A 174 18.88 4.28 12.36
CA ALA A 174 19.10 2.83 12.45
C ALA A 174 20.25 2.35 11.56
N ALA A 175 20.55 3.06 10.47
CA ALA A 175 21.67 2.78 9.58
C ALA A 175 23.03 3.27 10.13
N GLY A 176 23.05 3.97 11.28
CA GLY A 176 24.29 4.42 11.92
C GLY A 176 24.99 5.59 11.22
N VAL A 177 24.24 6.40 10.48
CA VAL A 177 24.71 7.66 9.84
C VAL A 177 24.13 8.86 10.57
#